data_AF-A0A9P9I821-F1
#
_entry.id   AF-A0A9P9I821-F1
#
_cell.length_a   1.000
_cell.length_b   1.000
_cell.length_c   1.000
_cell.angle_alpha   90.00
_cell.angle_beta   90.00
_cell.angle_gamma   90.00
#
_symmetry.space_group_name_H-M   'P 1'
#
loop_
_entity.id
_entity.type
_entity.pdbx_description
1 polymer ?
#
loop_
_entity_poly.entity_id
_entity_poly.type
_entity_poly.pdbx_seq_one_letter_code
_entity_poly.pdbx_strand_id
1 'polypeptide(L)' 'KKRGNWEKEEDRLIIKLRKKGKNWDDISSQLPGRTKVACSRHYAQYLSGRT' A
#
# COMPACT_ATOMS: atom_id res chain seq x y z
N LYS A 1 -16.57 -13.18 0.51
CA LYS A 1 -15.47 -12.85 -0.42
C LYS A 1 -14.39 -12.12 0.39
N LYS A 2 -13.38 -12.86 0.88
CA LYS A 2 -12.42 -12.37 1.88
C LYS A 2 -11.60 -11.22 1.26
N ARG A 3 -11.85 -10.02 1.76
CA ARG A 3 -11.02 -8.84 1.55
C ARG A 3 -9.60 -9.28 1.88
N GLY A 4 -8.67 -9.21 0.92
CA GLY A 4 -7.27 -9.53 1.19
C GLY A 4 -6.84 -8.79 2.44
N ASN A 5 -6.06 -9.44 3.32
CA ASN A 5 -5.65 -9.01 4.67
C ASN A 5 -4.85 -7.67 4.71
N TRP A 6 -5.22 -6.66 3.93
CA TRP A 6 -4.67 -5.32 4.05
C TRP A 6 -5.32 -4.66 5.25
N GLU A 7 -4.51 -4.45 6.28
CA GLU A 7 -4.96 -3.75 7.45
C GLU A 7 -5.03 -2.25 7.16
N LYS A 8 -5.95 -1.57 7.84
CA LYS A 8 -6.08 -0.11 7.73
C LYS A 8 -4.75 0.60 8.08
N GLU A 9 -3.90 -0.03 8.88
CA GLU A 9 -2.56 0.46 9.20
C GLU A 9 -1.64 0.43 7.98
N GLU A 10 -1.63 -0.66 7.23
CA GLU A 10 -0.84 -0.80 5.99
C GLU A 10 -1.30 0.23 4.94
N ASP A 11 -2.61 0.39 4.76
CA ASP A 11 -3.19 1.38 3.83
C ASP A 11 -2.79 2.80 4.22
N ARG A 12 -2.89 3.14 5.52
CA ARG A 12 -2.46 4.45 6.03
C ARG A 12 -0.98 4.67 5.79
N LEU A 13 -0.14 3.66 5.98
CA LEU A 13 1.30 3.75 5.74
C LEU A 13 1.59 4.01 4.25
N ILE A 14 0.96 3.23 3.38
CA ILE A 14 1.08 3.37 1.93
C ILE A 14 0.65 4.77 1.50
N ILE A 15 -0.53 5.25 1.91
CA ILE A 15 -1.03 6.59 1.56
C ILE A 15 -0.09 7.68 2.10
N LYS A 16 0.37 7.56 3.35
CA LYS A 16 1.24 8.55 4.00
C LYS A 16 2.59 8.63 3.29
N LEU A 17 3.19 7.50 2.96
CA LEU A 17 4.47 7.44 2.27
C LEU A 17 4.34 7.86 0.81
N ARG A 18 3.25 7.49 0.14
CA ARG A 18 2.96 7.94 -1.21
C ARG A 18 2.70 9.44 -1.29
N LYS A 19 1.99 10.01 -0.31
CA LYS A 19 1.84 11.48 -0.14
C LYS A 19 3.18 12.17 0.11
N LYS A 20 4.13 11.50 0.77
CA LYS A 20 5.51 11.98 0.94
C LYS A 20 6.39 11.82 -0.31
N GLY A 21 5.86 11.28 -1.41
CA GLY A 21 6.64 11.03 -2.64
C GLY A 21 7.63 9.87 -2.54
N LYS A 22 7.47 8.98 -1.55
CA LYS A 22 8.34 7.80 -1.40
C LYS A 22 8.04 6.75 -2.49
N ASN A 23 9.10 6.01 -2.84
CA ASN A 23 9.05 4.88 -3.75
C ASN A 23 8.56 3.63 -3.04
N TRP A 24 8.03 2.66 -3.80
CA TRP A 24 7.48 1.42 -3.26
C TRP A 24 8.50 0.57 -2.49
N ASP A 25 9.79 0.67 -2.82
CA ASP A 25 10.88 0.01 -2.07
C ASP A 25 10.94 0.50 -0.61
N ASP A 26 10.86 1.82 -0.39
CA ASP A 26 10.85 2.43 0.95
C ASP A 26 9.58 2.04 1.73
N ILE A 27 8.44 1.93 1.02
CA ILE A 27 7.16 1.49 1.59
C ILE A 27 7.22 0.03 2.01
N SER A 28 7.74 -0.85 1.15
CA SER A 28 7.88 -2.27 1.46
C SER A 28 8.88 -2.54 2.58
N SER A 29 9.89 -1.68 2.73
CA SER A 29 10.85 -1.78 3.84
C SER A 29 10.19 -1.53 5.21
N GLN A 30 9.09 -0.77 5.24
CA GLN A 30 8.31 -0.51 6.46
C GLN A 30 7.18 -1.51 6.67
N LEU A 31 6.93 -2.41 5.72
CA LEU A 31 5.88 -3.42 5.79
C LEU A 31 6.50 -4.83 5.71
N PRO A 32 7.05 -5.35 6.83
CA PRO A 32 7.59 -6.71 6.86
C PRO A 32 6.44 -7.70 6.63
N GLY A 33 6.46 -8.36 5.46
CA GLY A 33 5.40 -9.27 5.01
C GLY A 33 4.62 -8.81 3.77
N ARG A 34 4.85 -7.58 3.29
CA ARG A 34 4.30 -7.09 2.00
C ARG A 34 5.39 -6.68 1.04
N THR A 35 5.41 -7.30 -0.13
CA THR A 35 6.31 -6.91 -1.22
C THR A 35 5.87 -5.57 -1.82
N LYS A 36 6.83 -4.77 -2.31
CA LYS A 36 6.58 -3.53 -3.06
C LYS A 36 5.56 -3.67 -4.19
N VAL A 37 5.59 -4.80 -4.89
CA VAL A 37 4.64 -5.13 -5.97
C VAL A 37 3.21 -5.23 -5.45
N ALA A 38 3.03 -5.88 -4.29
CA ALA A 38 1.71 -6.00 -3.65
C ALA A 38 1.18 -4.63 -3.20
N CYS A 39 2.05 -3.78 -2.63
CA CYS A 39 1.70 -2.42 -2.22
C CYS A 39 1.26 -1.55 -3.40
N SER A 40 2.04 -1.55 -4.49
CA SER A 40 1.71 -0.78 -5.69
C SER A 40 0.41 -1.25 -6.33
N ARG A 41 0.19 -2.56 -6.42
CA ARG A 41 -1.06 -3.14 -6.95
C ARG A 41 -2.24 -2.80 -6.06
N HIS A 42 -2.09 -2.90 -4.74
CA HIS A 42 -3.13 -2.53 -3.79
C HIS A 42 -3.49 -1.05 -3.91
N TYR A 43 -2.48 -0.16 -3.97
CA TYR A 43 -2.72 1.27 -4.15
C TYR A 43 -3.44 1.59 -5.46
N ALA A 44 -3.02 1.02 -6.58
CA ALA A 44 -3.69 1.23 -7.87
C ALA A 44 -5.12 0.66 -7.87
N GLN A 45 -5.31 -0.54 -7.31
CA GLN A 45 -6.58 -1.25 -7.38
C GLN A 45 -7.63 -0.76 -6.36
N TYR A 46 -7.20 -0.30 -5.18
CA TYR A 46 -8.10 0.07 -4.08
C TYR A 46 -8.07 1.56 -3.74
N LEU A 47 -6.94 2.24 -3.91
CA LEU A 47 -6.77 3.64 -3.53
C LEU A 47 -6.93 4.60 -4.72
N SER A 48 -6.59 4.19 -5.95
CA SER A 48 -6.79 5.02 -7.15
C SER A 48 -8.11 4.78 -7.88
N GLY A 49 -8.84 3.71 -7.57
CA GLY A 49 -10.11 3.35 -8.21
C GLY A 49 -11.38 3.93 -7.56
N ARG A 50 -11.22 4.82 -6.57
CA ARG A 50 -12.33 5.62 -6.00
C ARG A 50 -12.16 7.08 -6.41
N THR A 51 -12.30 7.34 -7.69
CA THR A 51 -12.74 8.66 -8.19
C THR A 51 -14.26 8.67 -8.22
#